data_AF-A0A2N5V9J7-F1
#
_entry.id   AF-A0A2N5V9J7-F1
#
_cell.length_a   1.000
_cell.length_b   1.000
_cell.length_c   1.000
_cell.angle_alpha   90.00
_cell.angle_beta   90.00
_cell.angle_gamma   90.00
#
_symmetry.space_group_name_H-M   'P 1'
#
loop_
_entity.id
_entity.type
_entity.pdbx_description
1 polymer ?
#
loop_
_entity_poly.entity_id
_entity_poly.type
_entity_poly.pdbx_seq_one_letter_code
_entity_poly.pdbx_strand_id
1 'polypeptide(L)'
;MSHWEQPPRTEREREQDQEQDQEQEQEQEQEQEQEQEQGRASSSSRASSSGGTRTSEKPLPASITLRSQKTLSSQATPPSSTRSNSPASSLRRLIHSGKPPSDLGPAEQQTPIASIDRFNDWFAAIASQIEADSESVYLNHLSILSTYSGACDLLDQAIDDCRACLNEIDANWKFVNENSKSLERSCQGMLDDQKVLGSIATALSDRLAYFRRLDQAQRVLSSPGEAEIVNNPEFLPMIERLDLCLEFMKSNRHFKDADLYLVRFQQCLTRSMTLIKLYYTNQIKNLSRQVQEKLQHSSSNHKIEETLLYEKFHLLSQEMRPLISQVEKRYLFDGDEYGALLAEFFHTWVSVRGQLLHARIKTEISRIQITHQQVPDLISLATTGCNYMRSVCTAEWDLFKAYFPKTGEEELFVYLESLCDYLYDLLRPQILHEQKLDLLCDLATISNAMIAMDSNLIEADQSRFKFSTLLKPILQDIQTRLVFRAQAIIQTDVANYLPKHDDLDYPNKLIQADQK
;
A
#
# COMPACT_ATOMS: atom_id res chain seq x y z
N MET A 1 38.51 -10.67 69.80
CA MET A 1 38.70 -9.91 68.55
C MET A 1 38.93 -10.90 67.44
N SER A 2 37.85 -11.34 66.80
CA SER A 2 37.88 -12.24 65.65
C SER A 2 37.07 -11.54 64.55
N HIS A 3 37.80 -10.88 63.65
CA HIS A 3 37.25 -10.34 62.42
C HIS A 3 36.74 -11.51 61.57
N TRP A 4 35.44 -11.51 61.32
CA TRP A 4 34.83 -12.33 60.27
C TRP A 4 34.94 -11.56 58.96
N GLU A 5 35.92 -11.92 58.13
CA GLU A 5 35.95 -11.52 56.72
C GLU A 5 34.90 -12.34 55.96
N GLN A 6 34.00 -11.65 55.27
CA GLN A 6 33.04 -12.28 54.35
C GLN A 6 33.78 -12.80 53.10
N PRO A 7 33.35 -13.93 52.51
CA PRO A 7 34.00 -14.48 51.33
C PRO A 7 33.74 -13.59 50.09
N PRO A 8 34.66 -13.57 49.11
CA PRO A 8 34.52 -12.74 47.92
C PRO A 8 33.38 -13.25 47.02
N ARG A 9 32.48 -12.34 46.62
CA ARG A 9 31.40 -12.60 45.65
C ARG A 9 31.97 -13.14 44.34
N THR A 10 31.31 -14.17 43.82
CA THR A 10 31.70 -14.88 42.59
C THR A 10 31.50 -14.01 41.36
N GLU A 11 32.35 -14.17 40.33
CA GLU A 11 32.30 -13.37 39.09
C GLU A 11 30.91 -13.39 38.41
N ARG A 12 30.19 -14.52 38.51
CA ARG A 12 28.82 -14.63 37.97
C ARG A 12 27.80 -13.72 38.66
N GLU A 13 27.95 -13.43 39.94
CA GLU A 13 27.05 -12.49 40.64
C GLU A 13 27.31 -11.06 40.20
N ARG A 14 28.55 -10.72 39.81
CA ARG A 14 28.87 -9.38 39.28
C ARG A 14 28.41 -9.20 37.83
N GLU A 15 28.45 -10.28 37.04
CA GLU A 15 27.92 -10.27 35.67
C GLU A 15 26.38 -10.13 35.67
N GLN A 16 25.68 -10.78 36.59
CA GLN A 16 24.23 -10.62 36.74
C GLN A 16 23.82 -9.23 37.24
N ASP A 17 24.57 -8.66 38.19
CA ASP A 17 24.32 -7.29 38.65
C ASP A 17 24.56 -6.28 37.49
N GLN A 18 25.56 -6.51 36.62
CA GLN A 18 25.81 -5.67 35.44
C GLN A 18 24.73 -5.79 34.34
N GLU A 19 24.19 -6.99 34.11
CA GLU A 19 23.09 -7.18 33.16
C GLU A 19 21.81 -6.51 33.65
N GLN A 20 21.52 -6.56 34.96
CA GLN A 20 20.36 -5.87 35.54
C GLN A 20 20.49 -4.34 35.51
N ASP A 21 21.69 -3.81 35.74
CA ASP A 21 21.94 -2.37 35.63
C ASP A 21 21.78 -1.87 34.17
N GLN A 22 22.17 -2.68 33.18
CA GLN A 22 21.98 -2.34 31.76
C GLN A 22 20.51 -2.41 31.31
N GLU A 23 19.74 -3.37 31.83
CA GLU A 23 18.30 -3.43 31.54
C GLU A 23 17.55 -2.23 32.17
N GLN A 24 17.94 -1.80 33.38
CA GLN A 24 17.35 -0.61 34.00
C GLN A 24 17.71 0.71 33.29
N GLU A 25 18.92 0.84 32.75
CA GLU A 25 19.28 2.02 31.93
C GLU A 25 18.48 2.05 30.61
N GLN A 26 18.25 0.90 29.96
CA GLN A 26 17.44 0.84 28.74
C GLN A 26 15.96 1.13 28.99
N GLU A 27 15.39 0.70 30.11
CA GLU A 27 14.01 1.05 30.49
C GLU A 27 13.86 2.55 30.78
N GLN A 28 14.86 3.18 31.44
CA GLN A 28 14.84 4.63 31.68
C GLN A 28 14.98 5.47 30.40
N GLU A 29 15.78 5.02 29.43
CA GLU A 29 15.89 5.69 28.12
C GLU A 29 14.57 5.60 27.32
N GLN A 30 13.88 4.46 27.38
CA GLN A 30 12.56 4.31 26.73
C GLN A 30 11.46 5.14 27.40
N GLU A 31 11.48 5.29 28.72
CA GLU A 31 10.55 6.19 29.43
C GLU A 31 10.79 7.67 29.08
N GLN A 32 12.04 8.10 28.92
CA GLN A 32 12.37 9.47 28.50
C GLN A 32 11.96 9.77 27.05
N GLU A 33 12.06 8.80 26.14
CA GLU A 33 11.58 8.96 24.76
C GLU A 33 10.04 9.05 24.69
N GLN A 34 9.32 8.28 25.51
CA GLN A 34 7.85 8.38 25.59
C GLN A 34 7.36 9.71 26.18
N GLU A 35 8.06 10.28 27.16
CA GLU A 35 7.72 11.60 27.71
C GLU A 35 7.95 12.74 26.70
N GLN A 36 8.97 12.64 25.83
CA GLN A 36 9.21 13.62 24.76
C GLN A 36 8.14 13.57 23.66
N GLU A 37 7.61 12.40 23.32
CA GLU A 37 6.53 12.29 22.32
C GLU A 37 5.19 12.83 22.86
N GLN A 38 4.88 12.63 24.13
CA GLN A 38 3.65 13.16 24.75
C GLN A 38 3.68 14.69 24.93
N GLY A 39 4.85 15.29 25.11
CA GLY A 39 5.02 16.76 25.14
C GLY A 39 4.77 17.45 23.79
N ARG A 40 4.86 16.72 22.68
CA ARG A 40 4.68 17.27 21.33
C ARG A 40 3.22 17.32 20.88
N ALA A 41 2.38 16.44 21.41
CA ALA A 41 0.95 16.34 21.05
C ALA A 41 0.06 17.42 21.71
N SER A 42 0.51 18.03 22.80
CA SER A 42 -0.27 18.99 23.61
C SER A 42 -0.14 20.46 23.18
N SER A 43 0.67 20.77 22.16
CA SER A 43 0.87 22.14 21.64
C SER A 43 0.05 22.50 20.39
N SER A 44 -0.80 21.59 19.89
CA SER A 44 -1.54 21.77 18.62
C SER A 44 -3.01 22.22 18.78
N SER A 45 -3.59 22.23 19.99
CA SER A 45 -5.04 22.42 20.17
C SER A 45 -5.46 23.76 20.78
N ARG A 46 -4.90 24.90 20.32
CA ARG A 46 -5.41 26.23 20.70
C ARG A 46 -5.19 27.28 19.62
N ALA A 47 -6.01 27.20 18.56
CA ALA A 47 -6.17 28.31 17.62
C ALA A 47 -7.59 28.33 17.04
N SER A 48 -8.52 28.99 17.75
CA SER A 48 -9.74 29.56 17.14
C SER A 48 -10.50 30.44 18.13
N SER A 49 -10.27 31.77 18.09
CA SER A 49 -11.31 32.80 18.25
C SER A 49 -10.74 34.24 18.25
N SER A 50 -11.40 35.12 17.50
CA SER A 50 -11.33 36.61 17.51
C SER A 50 -10.01 37.25 17.03
N GLY A 51 -9.95 38.29 16.19
CA GLY A 51 -10.91 39.32 15.82
C GLY A 51 -10.33 40.70 16.15
N GLY A 52 -9.91 41.50 15.16
CA GLY A 52 -9.70 42.94 15.34
C GLY A 52 -8.39 43.56 14.78
N THR A 53 -8.55 44.30 13.68
CA THR A 53 -7.96 45.62 13.34
C THR A 53 -6.44 45.91 13.42
N ARG A 54 -5.97 46.53 12.31
CA ARG A 54 -4.98 47.63 12.14
C ARG A 54 -3.55 47.33 11.60
N THR A 55 -3.29 48.01 10.48
CA THR A 55 -2.11 48.81 10.06
C THR A 55 -0.75 48.16 9.74
N SER A 56 -0.32 48.46 8.50
CA SER A 56 1.03 48.72 7.96
C SER A 56 2.26 48.03 8.58
N GLU A 57 2.98 47.27 7.76
CA GLU A 57 4.28 47.65 7.15
C GLU A 57 4.89 46.41 6.51
N LYS A 58 5.33 46.53 5.24
CA LYS A 58 6.12 45.51 4.54
C LYS A 58 7.60 45.89 4.60
N PRO A 59 8.50 44.98 5.00
CA PRO A 59 9.89 45.05 4.60
C PRO A 59 10.15 44.12 3.38
N LEU A 60 11.02 44.60 2.49
CA LEU A 60 11.59 43.86 1.35
C LEU A 60 12.56 42.76 1.85
N PRO A 61 12.76 41.66 1.09
CA PRO A 61 13.99 40.89 1.19
C PRO A 61 14.95 41.21 0.05
N ALA A 62 16.23 41.15 0.40
CA ALA A 62 17.38 41.38 -0.43
C ALA A 62 17.86 40.09 -1.12
N SER A 63 18.44 40.30 -2.31
CA SER A 63 19.63 39.62 -2.84
C SER A 63 19.58 38.11 -3.12
N ILE A 64 19.53 37.75 -4.40
CA ILE A 64 20.23 36.58 -4.94
C ILE A 64 21.09 37.04 -6.12
N THR A 65 22.39 36.77 -6.01
CA THR A 65 23.44 37.09 -6.97
C THR A 65 23.93 35.78 -7.60
N LEU A 66 23.92 35.67 -8.93
CA LEU A 66 24.75 34.75 -9.75
C LEU A 66 24.72 35.29 -11.20
N ARG A 67 25.78 35.96 -11.64
CA ARG A 67 27.00 35.44 -12.31
C ARG A 67 26.86 35.44 -13.85
N SER A 68 27.42 36.49 -14.46
CA SER A 68 28.38 36.51 -15.59
C SER A 68 28.07 35.63 -16.83
N GLN A 69 27.95 36.12 -18.07
CA GLN A 69 28.94 36.90 -18.83
C GLN A 69 28.39 37.44 -20.18
N LYS A 70 28.92 38.62 -20.58
CA LYS A 70 29.27 39.11 -21.95
C LYS A 70 28.13 39.28 -22.98
N THR A 71 28.01 40.33 -23.78
CA THR A 71 28.80 41.55 -24.11
C THR A 71 27.90 42.33 -25.06
N LEU A 72 27.81 43.66 -24.94
CA LEU A 72 27.96 44.60 -26.04
C LEU A 72 27.92 46.03 -25.49
N SER A 73 29.05 46.69 -25.69
CA SER A 73 29.35 48.07 -25.42
C SER A 73 28.63 49.02 -26.37
N SER A 74 27.97 50.05 -25.85
CA SER A 74 28.05 51.40 -26.41
C SER A 74 27.64 52.45 -25.38
N GLN A 75 28.55 53.37 -25.13
CA GLN A 75 28.39 54.57 -24.33
C GLN A 75 27.25 55.45 -24.88
N ALA A 76 26.39 55.98 -24.00
CA ALA A 76 25.76 57.28 -24.18
C ALA A 76 25.32 57.80 -22.81
N THR A 77 26.13 58.70 -22.25
CA THR A 77 25.77 59.59 -21.14
C THR A 77 24.61 60.51 -21.54
N PRO A 78 23.66 60.82 -20.66
CA PRO A 78 22.65 61.84 -20.92
C PRO A 78 23.25 63.23 -20.66
N PRO A 79 23.18 64.20 -21.60
CA PRO A 79 23.44 65.57 -21.25
C PRO A 79 22.16 66.18 -20.66
N SER A 80 22.34 66.72 -19.46
CA SER A 80 21.53 67.74 -18.81
C SER A 80 20.96 68.77 -19.79
N SER A 81 19.64 68.78 -19.96
CA SER A 81 18.93 69.85 -20.64
C SER A 81 18.94 71.10 -19.75
N THR A 82 19.73 72.06 -20.19
CA THR A 82 19.78 73.43 -19.70
C THR A 82 18.39 74.05 -19.67
N ARG A 83 18.13 74.79 -18.58
CA ARG A 83 16.93 75.61 -18.37
C ARG A 83 16.57 76.40 -19.61
N SER A 84 15.31 76.28 -20.00
CA SER A 84 14.56 77.15 -20.89
C SER A 84 14.90 78.63 -20.66
N ASN A 85 15.51 79.27 -21.66
CA ASN A 85 15.45 80.72 -21.78
C ASN A 85 14.01 81.10 -22.10
N SER A 86 13.32 81.71 -21.13
CA SER A 86 12.00 82.31 -21.36
C SER A 86 12.08 83.35 -22.49
N PRO A 87 11.07 83.46 -23.38
CA PRO A 87 11.06 84.41 -24.50
C PRO A 87 11.12 85.89 -24.05
N ALA A 88 10.94 86.17 -22.76
CA ALA A 88 11.10 87.49 -22.15
C ALA A 88 12.55 88.02 -22.15
N SER A 89 13.58 87.16 -22.18
CA SER A 89 14.99 87.60 -22.14
C SER A 89 15.54 88.03 -23.51
N SER A 90 14.94 87.56 -24.61
CA SER A 90 15.26 88.02 -25.98
C SER A 90 14.62 89.38 -26.29
N LEU A 91 13.46 89.69 -25.71
CA LEU A 91 12.78 90.97 -25.91
C LEU A 91 13.42 92.15 -25.16
N ARG A 92 14.08 91.91 -24.02
CA ARG A 92 14.79 92.98 -23.28
C ARG A 92 16.05 93.48 -24.00
N ARG A 93 16.67 92.61 -24.82
CA ARG A 93 17.89 92.92 -25.59
C ARG A 93 17.60 93.73 -26.86
N LEU A 94 16.40 93.63 -27.43
CA LEU A 94 15.98 94.43 -28.59
C LEU A 94 15.49 95.85 -28.23
N ILE A 95 15.02 96.05 -27.00
CA ILE A 95 14.49 97.36 -26.55
C ILE A 95 15.61 98.32 -26.07
N HIS A 96 16.84 97.82 -25.86
CA HIS A 96 17.98 98.63 -25.39
C HIS A 96 19.09 98.85 -26.45
N SER A 97 18.83 98.54 -27.73
CA SER A 97 19.76 98.83 -28.84
C SER A 97 19.43 100.10 -29.63
N GLY A 98 18.54 100.95 -29.12
CA GLY A 98 18.36 102.32 -29.62
C GLY A 98 19.39 103.26 -28.99
N LYS A 99 20.61 103.29 -29.53
CA LYS A 99 21.54 104.39 -29.30
C LYS A 99 20.86 105.69 -29.78
N PRO A 100 20.83 106.79 -29.00
CA PRO A 100 20.52 108.10 -29.56
C PRO A 100 21.62 108.45 -30.59
N PRO A 101 21.27 109.04 -31.76
CA PRO A 101 22.24 109.34 -32.79
C PRO A 101 23.30 110.32 -32.26
N SER A 102 24.52 109.83 -32.11
CA SER A 102 25.73 110.65 -32.05
C SER A 102 26.26 110.74 -33.49
N ASP A 103 26.75 111.92 -33.86
CA ASP A 103 27.27 112.32 -35.18
C ASP A 103 26.25 112.88 -36.18
N LEU A 104 25.91 114.15 -35.99
CA LEU A 104 25.73 115.08 -37.10
C LEU A 104 26.78 116.19 -36.98
N GLY A 105 27.85 116.02 -37.74
CA GLY A 105 28.82 117.05 -38.11
C GLY A 105 29.86 116.42 -39.05
N PRO A 106 30.21 117.05 -40.19
CA PRO A 106 30.37 118.50 -40.31
C PRO A 106 29.68 119.17 -41.52
N ALA A 107 29.41 120.47 -41.30
CA ALA A 107 29.45 121.58 -42.25
C ALA A 107 28.33 121.74 -43.29
N GLU A 108 27.36 122.61 -42.97
CA GLU A 108 27.06 123.74 -43.87
C GLU A 108 26.64 124.97 -43.05
N GLN A 109 27.25 126.10 -43.39
CA GLN A 109 27.02 127.40 -42.78
C GLN A 109 25.54 127.77 -42.90
N GLN A 110 24.87 128.03 -41.78
CA GLN A 110 23.54 128.64 -41.76
C GLN A 110 23.64 130.07 -42.31
N THR A 111 23.53 130.23 -43.62
CA THR A 111 23.27 131.52 -44.24
C THR A 111 21.83 131.94 -43.91
N PRO A 112 21.56 133.21 -43.58
CA PRO A 112 20.21 133.68 -43.23
C PRO A 112 19.24 133.48 -44.40
N ILE A 113 18.07 132.92 -44.10
CA ILE A 113 17.00 132.61 -45.07
C ILE A 113 16.43 133.94 -45.57
N ALA A 114 16.67 134.27 -46.84
CA ALA A 114 16.21 135.52 -47.46
C ALA A 114 15.34 135.30 -48.73
N SER A 115 14.83 134.09 -48.98
CA SER A 115 13.90 133.83 -50.11
C SER A 115 12.89 132.73 -49.78
N ILE A 116 11.64 132.93 -50.18
CA ILE A 116 10.47 132.06 -49.90
C ILE A 116 10.62 130.64 -50.47
N ASP A 117 11.33 130.50 -51.59
CA ASP A 117 11.53 129.19 -52.24
C ASP A 117 12.39 128.25 -51.39
N ARG A 118 13.42 128.79 -50.71
CA ARG A 118 14.25 127.98 -49.81
C ARG A 118 13.54 127.57 -48.52
N PHE A 119 12.51 128.32 -48.09
CA PHE A 119 11.68 127.94 -46.96
C PHE A 119 10.75 126.78 -47.32
N ASN A 120 10.17 126.78 -48.53
CA ASN A 120 9.32 125.69 -48.99
C ASN A 120 10.13 124.40 -49.21
N ASP A 121 11.36 124.48 -49.72
CA ASP A 121 12.24 123.31 -49.84
C ASP A 121 12.62 122.73 -48.47
N TRP A 122 12.89 123.60 -47.48
CA TRP A 122 13.16 123.20 -46.11
C TRP A 122 11.92 122.63 -45.40
N PHE A 123 10.75 123.23 -45.61
CA PHE A 123 9.49 122.76 -45.05
C PHE A 123 9.05 121.43 -45.67
N ALA A 124 9.25 121.25 -46.99
CA ALA A 124 9.00 119.98 -47.67
C ALA A 124 9.97 118.89 -47.19
N ALA A 125 11.24 119.22 -46.95
CA ALA A 125 12.21 118.31 -46.35
C ALA A 125 11.80 117.89 -44.93
N ILE A 126 11.33 118.84 -44.11
CA ILE A 126 10.83 118.54 -42.75
C ILE A 126 9.51 117.75 -42.77
N ALA A 127 8.58 118.09 -43.65
CA ALA A 127 7.32 117.36 -43.79
C ALA A 127 7.57 115.92 -44.26
N SER A 128 8.45 115.73 -45.24
CA SER A 128 8.89 114.40 -45.68
C SER A 128 9.61 113.64 -44.56
N GLN A 129 10.37 114.33 -43.71
CA GLN A 129 11.03 113.71 -42.55
C GLN A 129 10.05 113.33 -41.45
N ILE A 130 9.01 114.13 -41.18
CA ILE A 130 7.94 113.80 -40.23
C ILE A 130 7.07 112.64 -40.76
N GLU A 131 6.76 112.61 -42.05
CA GLU A 131 6.05 111.49 -42.68
C GLU A 131 6.89 110.22 -42.63
N ALA A 132 8.18 110.28 -42.98
CA ALA A 132 9.10 109.16 -42.89
C ALA A 132 9.27 108.66 -41.43
N ASP A 133 9.35 109.55 -40.45
CA ASP A 133 9.42 109.19 -39.04
C ASP A 133 8.11 108.51 -38.59
N SER A 134 6.94 109.02 -39.00
CA SER A 134 5.65 108.40 -38.68
C SER A 134 5.46 107.04 -39.36
N GLU A 135 5.86 106.91 -40.62
CA GLU A 135 5.83 105.66 -41.40
C GLU A 135 6.80 104.62 -40.82
N SER A 136 7.99 105.06 -40.38
CA SER A 136 8.99 104.18 -39.78
C SER A 136 8.48 103.48 -38.51
N VAL A 137 7.63 104.14 -37.71
CA VAL A 137 7.02 103.56 -36.51
C VAL A 137 6.04 102.44 -36.87
N TYR A 138 5.17 102.67 -37.87
CA TYR A 138 4.24 101.64 -38.33
C TYR A 138 4.96 100.47 -39.03
N LEU A 139 5.98 100.75 -39.83
CA LEU A 139 6.83 99.71 -40.44
C LEU A 139 7.57 98.91 -39.38
N ASN A 140 8.03 99.53 -38.30
CA ASN A 140 8.63 98.82 -37.17
C ASN A 140 7.62 97.92 -36.46
N HIS A 141 6.41 98.41 -36.16
CA HIS A 141 5.34 97.57 -35.61
C HIS A 141 4.94 96.42 -36.54
N LEU A 142 4.88 96.65 -37.85
CA LEU A 142 4.59 95.63 -38.85
C LEU A 142 5.72 94.59 -38.92
N SER A 143 6.98 95.03 -38.81
CA SER A 143 8.13 94.12 -38.72
C SER A 143 8.07 93.26 -37.45
N ILE A 144 7.68 93.84 -36.31
CA ILE A 144 7.52 93.11 -35.04
C ILE A 144 6.39 92.09 -35.16
N LEU A 145 5.23 92.47 -35.70
CA LEU A 145 4.12 91.56 -35.94
C LEU A 145 4.49 90.44 -36.93
N SER A 146 5.26 90.76 -37.98
CA SER A 146 5.79 89.76 -38.90
C SER A 146 6.73 88.77 -38.19
N THR A 147 7.60 89.25 -37.30
CA THR A 147 8.47 88.35 -36.51
C THR A 147 7.68 87.47 -35.53
N TYR A 148 6.62 87.99 -34.91
CA TYR A 148 5.73 87.18 -34.07
C TYR A 148 4.94 86.17 -34.90
N SER A 149 4.47 86.53 -36.10
CA SER A 149 3.82 85.58 -37.01
C SER A 149 4.77 84.47 -37.43
N GLY A 150 6.02 84.79 -37.79
CA GLY A 150 7.04 83.78 -38.12
C GLY A 150 7.42 82.91 -36.92
N ALA A 151 7.41 83.45 -35.69
CA ALA A 151 7.61 82.66 -34.48
C ALA A 151 6.44 81.72 -34.19
N CYS A 152 5.21 82.14 -34.48
CA CYS A 152 4.02 81.29 -34.41
C CYS A 152 4.07 80.18 -35.47
N ASP A 153 4.44 80.49 -36.72
CA ASP A 153 4.59 79.49 -37.78
C ASP A 153 5.65 78.44 -37.44
N LEU A 154 6.78 78.86 -36.86
CA LEU A 154 7.83 77.94 -36.38
C LEU A 154 7.35 77.07 -35.22
N LEU A 155 6.52 77.63 -34.32
CA LEU A 155 5.94 76.86 -33.22
C LEU A 155 4.92 75.84 -33.74
N ASP A 156 4.09 76.22 -34.71
CA ASP A 156 3.15 75.32 -35.36
C ASP A 156 3.87 74.19 -36.09
N GLN A 157 4.96 74.50 -36.82
CA GLN A 157 5.80 73.48 -37.44
C GLN A 157 6.43 72.54 -36.39
N ALA A 158 6.93 73.06 -35.27
CA ALA A 158 7.47 72.24 -34.19
C ALA A 158 6.39 71.38 -33.51
N ILE A 159 5.16 71.87 -33.39
CA ILE A 159 4.02 71.11 -32.87
C ILE A 159 3.65 69.99 -33.85
N ASP A 160 3.66 70.26 -35.15
CA ASP A 160 3.37 69.26 -36.17
C ASP A 160 4.47 68.20 -36.26
N ASP A 161 5.74 68.57 -36.11
CA ASP A 161 6.87 67.62 -35.97
C ASP A 161 6.72 66.75 -34.71
N CYS A 162 6.33 67.35 -33.58
CA CYS A 162 6.05 66.61 -32.35
C CYS A 162 4.86 65.66 -32.51
N ARG A 163 3.81 66.09 -33.21
CA ARG A 163 2.65 65.24 -33.54
C ARG A 163 3.04 64.09 -34.45
N ALA A 164 3.86 64.34 -35.46
CA ALA A 164 4.39 63.30 -36.34
C ALA A 164 5.19 62.26 -35.56
N CYS A 165 6.12 62.70 -34.69
CA CYS A 165 6.87 61.82 -33.79
C CYS A 165 5.95 61.02 -32.87
N LEU A 166 4.92 61.64 -32.28
CA LEU A 166 3.97 60.96 -31.42
C LEU A 166 3.14 59.92 -32.17
N ASN A 167 2.72 60.23 -33.41
CA ASN A 167 2.00 59.29 -34.26
C ASN A 167 2.89 58.10 -34.65
N GLU A 168 4.18 58.34 -34.92
CA GLU A 168 5.14 57.27 -35.19
C GLU A 168 5.36 56.38 -33.96
N ILE A 169 5.50 56.96 -32.77
CA ILE A 169 5.60 56.21 -31.51
C ILE A 169 4.32 55.41 -31.24
N ASP A 170 3.14 55.99 -31.46
CA ASP A 170 1.87 55.28 -31.29
C ASP A 170 1.73 54.12 -32.28
N ALA A 171 2.13 54.30 -33.54
CA ALA A 171 2.15 53.23 -34.53
C ALA A 171 3.13 52.11 -34.14
N ASN A 172 4.34 52.47 -33.73
CA ASN A 172 5.36 51.51 -33.25
C ASN A 172 4.89 50.78 -32.00
N TRP A 173 4.26 51.47 -31.06
CA TRP A 173 3.71 50.86 -29.86
C TRP A 173 2.59 49.88 -30.19
N LYS A 174 1.66 50.25 -31.08
CA LYS A 174 0.60 49.34 -31.55
C LYS A 174 1.19 48.10 -32.21
N PHE A 175 2.17 48.27 -33.09
CA PHE A 175 2.86 47.16 -33.76
C PHE A 175 3.54 46.22 -32.75
N VAL A 176 4.31 46.76 -31.80
CA VAL A 176 4.97 45.97 -30.75
C VAL A 176 3.95 45.29 -29.83
N ASN A 177 2.87 45.97 -29.47
CA ASN A 177 1.82 45.41 -28.62
C ASN A 177 1.07 44.27 -29.31
N GLU A 178 0.75 44.42 -30.60
CA GLU A 178 0.10 43.36 -31.37
C GLU A 178 1.03 42.16 -31.57
N ASN A 179 2.30 42.41 -31.90
CA ASN A 179 3.30 41.35 -32.02
C ASN A 179 3.57 40.66 -30.68
N SER A 180 3.65 41.42 -29.58
CA SER A 180 3.82 40.89 -28.22
C SER A 180 2.63 40.03 -27.80
N LYS A 181 1.39 40.47 -28.04
CA LYS A 181 0.18 39.67 -27.81
C LYS A 181 0.13 38.41 -28.68
N SER A 182 0.59 38.51 -29.94
CA SER A 182 0.70 37.36 -30.83
C SER A 182 1.71 36.34 -30.30
N LEU A 183 2.89 36.81 -29.89
CA LEU A 183 3.93 35.99 -29.28
C LEU A 183 3.44 35.37 -27.96
N GLU A 184 2.78 36.15 -27.10
CA GLU A 184 2.20 35.67 -25.85
C GLU A 184 1.19 34.55 -26.10
N ARG A 185 0.28 34.72 -27.06
CA ARG A 185 -0.66 33.65 -27.46
C ARG A 185 0.06 32.42 -28.00
N SER A 186 1.11 32.58 -28.81
CA SER A 186 1.89 31.46 -29.33
C SER A 186 2.63 30.72 -28.22
N CYS A 187 3.26 31.45 -27.28
CA CYS A 187 3.92 30.87 -26.12
C CYS A 187 2.93 30.16 -25.20
N GLN A 188 1.75 30.74 -24.98
CA GLN A 188 0.68 30.12 -24.21
C GLN A 188 0.20 28.82 -24.88
N GLY A 189 0.01 28.83 -26.21
CA GLY A 189 -0.33 27.63 -26.97
C GLY A 189 0.74 26.54 -26.84
N MET A 190 2.02 26.88 -26.98
CA MET A 190 3.11 25.92 -26.78
C MET A 190 3.18 25.37 -25.35
N LEU A 191 2.91 26.20 -24.33
CA LEU A 191 2.87 25.76 -22.94
C LEU A 191 1.71 24.79 -22.68
N ASP A 192 0.56 25.04 -23.29
CA ASP A 192 -0.60 24.15 -23.15
C ASP A 192 -0.37 22.84 -23.91
N ASP A 193 0.23 22.87 -25.10
CA ASP A 193 0.68 21.67 -25.81
C ASP A 193 1.72 20.89 -25.00
N GLN A 194 2.67 21.56 -24.35
CA GLN A 194 3.65 20.91 -23.48
C GLN A 194 2.97 20.21 -22.29
N LYS A 195 1.96 20.83 -21.67
CA LYS A 195 1.20 20.19 -20.59
C LYS A 195 0.43 18.98 -21.09
N VAL A 196 -0.23 19.09 -22.24
CA VAL A 196 -0.99 17.99 -22.85
C VAL A 196 -0.05 16.84 -23.20
N LEU A 197 1.05 17.11 -23.91
CA LEU A 197 2.07 16.11 -24.24
C LEU A 197 2.69 15.50 -22.98
N GLY A 198 2.92 16.29 -21.94
CA GLY A 198 3.37 15.81 -20.63
C GLY A 198 2.37 14.84 -20.01
N SER A 199 1.08 15.16 -20.03
CA SER A 199 0.02 14.29 -19.49
C SER A 199 -0.13 12.99 -20.29
N ILE A 200 0.07 13.04 -21.62
CA ILE A 200 0.05 11.85 -22.47
C ILE A 200 1.29 11.00 -22.21
N ALA A 201 2.46 11.63 -22.02
CA ALA A 201 3.69 10.92 -21.70
C ALA A 201 3.62 10.20 -20.35
N THR A 202 3.05 10.83 -19.32
CA THR A 202 2.82 10.18 -18.02
C THR A 202 1.82 9.03 -18.15
N ALA A 203 0.68 9.24 -18.82
CA ALA A 203 -0.31 8.19 -19.05
C ALA A 203 0.26 7.00 -19.86
N LEU A 204 1.12 7.26 -20.84
CA LEU A 204 1.82 6.22 -21.60
C LEU A 204 2.82 5.48 -20.71
N SER A 205 3.57 6.19 -19.87
CA SER A 205 4.50 5.58 -18.91
C SER A 205 3.78 4.65 -17.94
N ASP A 206 2.63 5.07 -17.41
CA ASP A 206 1.83 4.26 -16.48
C ASP A 206 1.31 2.97 -17.14
N ARG A 207 0.84 3.07 -18.40
CA ARG A 207 0.40 1.89 -19.17
C ARG A 207 1.58 0.97 -19.50
N LEU A 208 2.72 1.54 -19.89
CA LEU A 208 3.94 0.77 -20.18
C LEU A 208 4.54 0.10 -18.93
N ALA A 209 4.26 0.63 -17.73
CA ALA A 209 4.72 0.03 -16.49
C ALA A 209 4.20 -1.41 -16.32
N TYR A 210 2.96 -1.71 -16.72
CA TYR A 210 2.42 -3.07 -16.70
C TYR A 210 3.21 -4.03 -17.59
N PHE A 211 3.63 -3.58 -18.78
CA PHE A 211 4.42 -4.40 -19.70
C PHE A 211 5.85 -4.63 -19.19
N ARG A 212 6.48 -3.61 -18.57
CA ARG A 212 7.83 -3.72 -17.98
C ARG A 212 7.90 -4.68 -16.79
N ARG A 213 6.80 -4.82 -16.05
CA ARG A 213 6.71 -5.76 -14.91
C ARG A 213 6.90 -7.21 -15.32
N LEU A 214 6.57 -7.56 -16.57
CA LEU A 214 6.80 -8.91 -17.09
C LEU A 214 8.28 -9.29 -17.04
N ASP A 215 9.16 -8.40 -17.49
CA ASP A 215 10.61 -8.66 -17.52
C ASP A 215 11.16 -8.79 -16.09
N GLN A 216 10.65 -7.98 -15.16
CA GLN A 216 11.03 -8.07 -13.75
C GLN A 216 10.62 -9.41 -13.14
N ALA A 217 9.36 -9.83 -13.35
CA ALA A 217 8.86 -11.11 -12.85
C ALA A 217 9.61 -12.30 -13.47
N GLN A 218 9.88 -12.25 -14.78
CA GLN A 218 10.66 -13.29 -15.46
C GLN A 218 12.07 -13.41 -14.91
N ARG A 219 12.75 -12.31 -14.59
CA ARG A 219 14.09 -12.36 -13.97
C ARG A 219 14.06 -13.04 -12.61
N VAL A 220 13.11 -12.67 -11.74
CA VAL A 220 12.95 -13.29 -10.42
C VAL A 220 12.68 -14.79 -10.55
N LEU A 221 11.82 -15.19 -11.49
CA LEU A 221 11.46 -16.60 -11.72
C LEU A 221 12.54 -17.40 -12.46
N SER A 222 13.52 -16.75 -13.08
CA SER A 222 14.62 -17.39 -13.82
C SER A 222 15.85 -17.62 -12.95
N SER A 223 15.91 -17.03 -11.76
CA SER A 223 16.98 -17.29 -10.80
C SER A 223 17.03 -18.77 -10.40
N PRO A 224 18.22 -19.38 -10.25
CA PRO A 224 18.33 -20.74 -9.73
C PRO A 224 18.02 -20.77 -8.23
N GLY A 225 17.25 -21.75 -7.77
CA GLY A 225 16.95 -21.96 -6.34
C GLY A 225 15.48 -21.73 -5.97
N GLU A 226 14.71 -22.82 -5.89
CA GLU A 226 13.27 -22.79 -5.57
C GLU A 226 12.99 -22.17 -4.19
N ALA A 227 13.73 -22.59 -3.17
CA ALA A 227 13.59 -22.08 -1.81
C ALA A 227 13.98 -20.61 -1.69
N GLU A 228 15.01 -20.18 -2.42
CA GLU A 228 15.46 -18.79 -2.40
C GLU A 228 14.44 -17.85 -3.07
N ILE A 229 13.80 -18.30 -4.15
CA ILE A 229 12.74 -17.54 -4.81
C ILE A 229 11.52 -17.43 -3.90
N VAL A 230 11.04 -18.54 -3.33
CA VAL A 230 9.80 -18.55 -2.55
C VAL A 230 9.96 -17.83 -1.21
N ASN A 231 11.15 -17.90 -0.60
CA ASN A 231 11.45 -17.19 0.65
C ASN A 231 11.72 -15.69 0.45
N ASN A 232 11.86 -15.22 -0.80
CA ASN A 232 12.03 -13.80 -1.05
C ASN A 232 10.73 -13.05 -0.70
N PRO A 233 10.78 -12.01 0.15
CA PRO A 233 9.59 -11.26 0.55
C PRO A 233 8.88 -10.58 -0.64
N GLU A 234 9.57 -10.32 -1.76
CA GLU A 234 8.97 -9.76 -2.99
C GLU A 234 8.20 -10.80 -3.81
N PHE A 235 8.31 -12.10 -3.52
CA PHE A 235 7.68 -13.16 -4.33
C PHE A 235 6.15 -13.10 -4.27
N LEU A 236 5.56 -13.00 -3.07
CA LEU A 236 4.10 -12.92 -2.93
C LEU A 236 3.51 -11.61 -3.50
N PRO A 237 4.08 -10.42 -3.21
CA PRO A 237 3.67 -9.19 -3.86
C PRO A 237 3.81 -9.23 -5.38
N MET A 238 4.86 -9.87 -5.92
CA MET A 238 5.02 -10.07 -7.36
C MET A 238 3.85 -10.88 -7.94
N ILE A 239 3.46 -11.97 -7.29
CA ILE A 239 2.34 -12.81 -7.69
C ILE A 239 1.02 -12.02 -7.73
N GLU A 240 0.74 -11.20 -6.72
CA GLU A 240 -0.45 -10.33 -6.70
C GLU A 240 -0.40 -9.24 -7.78
N ARG A 241 0.78 -8.65 -8.01
CA ARG A 241 0.99 -7.69 -9.10
C ARG A 241 0.78 -8.36 -10.47
N LEU A 242 1.11 -9.64 -10.64
CA LEU A 242 0.85 -10.39 -11.87
C LEU A 242 -0.64 -10.54 -12.14
N ASP A 243 -1.46 -10.79 -11.10
CA ASP A 243 -2.92 -10.83 -11.26
C ASP A 243 -3.47 -9.48 -11.76
N LEU A 244 -3.01 -8.38 -11.16
CA LEU A 244 -3.40 -7.02 -11.60
C LEU A 244 -2.99 -6.76 -13.05
N CYS A 245 -1.82 -7.25 -13.48
CA CYS A 245 -1.38 -7.14 -14.87
C CYS A 245 -2.26 -8.00 -15.79
N LEU A 246 -2.64 -9.21 -15.38
CA LEU A 246 -3.55 -10.07 -16.13
C LEU A 246 -4.93 -9.44 -16.30
N GLU A 247 -5.50 -8.88 -15.24
CA GLU A 247 -6.79 -8.18 -15.28
C GLU A 247 -6.74 -6.94 -16.18
N PHE A 248 -5.66 -6.16 -16.10
CA PHE A 248 -5.44 -5.01 -16.98
C PHE A 248 -5.34 -5.43 -18.46
N MET A 249 -4.62 -6.51 -18.78
CA MET A 249 -4.51 -7.01 -20.16
C MET A 249 -5.83 -7.58 -20.66
N LYS A 250 -6.59 -8.30 -19.83
CA LYS A 250 -7.94 -8.80 -20.17
C LYS A 250 -8.88 -7.63 -20.50
N SER A 251 -8.82 -6.55 -19.72
CA SER A 251 -9.62 -5.35 -19.94
C SER A 251 -9.21 -4.55 -21.19
N ASN A 252 -7.93 -4.61 -21.58
CA ASN A 252 -7.38 -3.85 -22.70
C ASN A 252 -6.92 -4.75 -23.86
N ARG A 253 -7.81 -5.64 -24.32
CA ARG A 253 -7.49 -6.57 -25.43
C ARG A 253 -7.25 -5.89 -26.78
N HIS A 254 -7.58 -4.60 -26.90
CA HIS A 254 -7.35 -3.82 -28.12
C HIS A 254 -5.87 -3.46 -28.36
N PHE A 255 -4.98 -3.65 -27.38
CA PHE A 255 -3.56 -3.38 -27.60
C PHE A 255 -2.92 -4.44 -28.52
N LYS A 256 -2.00 -3.99 -29.37
CA LYS A 256 -1.37 -4.81 -30.42
C LYS A 256 -0.82 -6.15 -29.90
N ASP A 257 -0.09 -6.11 -28.79
CA ASP A 257 0.57 -7.29 -28.22
C ASP A 257 -0.13 -7.82 -26.96
N ALA A 258 -1.38 -7.41 -26.68
CA ALA A 258 -2.10 -7.78 -25.47
C ALA A 258 -2.19 -9.30 -25.28
N ASP A 259 -2.57 -10.04 -26.32
CA ASP A 259 -2.74 -11.49 -26.26
C ASP A 259 -1.39 -12.21 -25.99
N LEU A 260 -0.28 -11.71 -26.55
CA LEU A 260 1.06 -12.26 -26.30
C LEU A 260 1.47 -12.08 -24.83
N TYR A 261 1.27 -10.88 -24.29
CA TYR A 261 1.59 -10.60 -22.89
C TYR A 261 0.69 -11.39 -21.94
N LEU A 262 -0.59 -11.58 -22.28
CA LEU A 262 -1.53 -12.39 -21.50
C LEU A 262 -1.00 -13.83 -21.33
N VAL A 263 -0.60 -14.48 -22.42
CA VAL A 263 -0.03 -15.84 -22.37
C VAL A 263 1.25 -15.87 -21.54
N ARG A 264 2.14 -14.89 -21.70
CA ARG A 264 3.40 -14.85 -20.93
C ARG A 264 3.16 -14.60 -19.43
N PHE A 265 2.21 -13.75 -19.07
CA PHE A 265 1.82 -13.55 -17.68
C PHE A 265 1.21 -14.82 -17.07
N GLN A 266 0.37 -15.53 -17.82
CA GLN A 266 -0.14 -16.85 -17.41
C GLN A 266 1.01 -17.84 -17.19
N GLN A 267 1.98 -17.92 -18.11
CA GLN A 267 3.16 -18.78 -17.93
C GLN A 267 3.97 -18.43 -16.68
N CYS A 268 4.17 -17.14 -16.39
CA CYS A 268 4.80 -16.70 -15.14
C CYS A 268 4.01 -17.16 -13.92
N LEU A 269 2.68 -17.04 -13.96
CA LEU A 269 1.80 -17.48 -12.88
C LEU A 269 1.86 -19.00 -12.69
N THR A 270 1.74 -19.80 -13.75
CA THR A 270 1.86 -21.27 -13.71
C THR A 270 3.23 -21.68 -13.15
N ARG A 271 4.31 -21.00 -13.56
CA ARG A 271 5.66 -21.25 -13.03
C ARG A 271 5.73 -20.91 -11.54
N SER A 272 5.18 -19.78 -11.10
CA SER A 272 5.10 -19.42 -9.68
C SER A 272 4.35 -20.47 -8.86
N MET A 273 3.19 -20.94 -9.34
CA MET A 273 2.42 -22.00 -8.67
C MET A 273 3.21 -23.31 -8.59
N THR A 274 3.93 -23.66 -9.65
CA THR A 274 4.81 -24.84 -9.67
C THR A 274 5.94 -24.74 -8.64
N LEU A 275 6.55 -23.55 -8.49
CA LEU A 275 7.58 -23.31 -7.47
C LEU A 275 7.00 -23.45 -6.05
N ILE A 276 5.81 -22.88 -5.81
CA ILE A 276 5.11 -23.04 -4.52
C ILE A 276 4.85 -24.52 -4.23
N LYS A 277 4.35 -25.28 -5.21
CA LYS A 277 4.12 -26.72 -5.07
C LYS A 277 5.36 -27.49 -4.69
N LEU A 278 6.44 -27.24 -5.43
CA LEU A 278 7.68 -27.97 -5.23
C LEU A 278 8.30 -27.62 -3.87
N TYR A 279 8.29 -26.35 -3.50
CA TYR A 279 8.72 -25.89 -2.18
C TYR A 279 7.91 -26.53 -1.06
N TYR A 280 6.58 -26.47 -1.12
CA TYR A 280 5.67 -27.08 -0.15
C TYR A 280 5.93 -28.59 0.00
N THR A 281 5.98 -29.29 -1.12
CA THR A 281 6.22 -30.74 -1.17
C THR A 281 7.57 -31.09 -0.55
N ASN A 282 8.61 -30.32 -0.85
CA ASN A 282 9.94 -30.51 -0.30
C ASN A 282 9.97 -30.24 1.21
N GLN A 283 9.34 -29.16 1.69
CA GLN A 283 9.33 -28.85 3.12
C GLN A 283 8.61 -29.90 3.95
N ILE A 284 7.43 -30.34 3.52
CA ILE A 284 6.67 -31.38 4.23
C ILE A 284 7.42 -32.71 4.23
N LYS A 285 7.98 -33.14 3.09
CA LYS A 285 8.76 -34.38 3.02
C LYS A 285 10.05 -34.32 3.83
N ASN A 286 10.74 -33.18 3.82
CA ASN A 286 11.94 -32.98 4.62
C ASN A 286 11.63 -33.02 6.12
N LEU A 287 10.56 -32.35 6.55
CA LEU A 287 10.12 -32.40 7.95
C LEU A 287 9.74 -33.83 8.34
N SER A 288 9.01 -34.55 7.49
CA SER A 288 8.69 -35.97 7.70
C SER A 288 9.91 -36.83 7.92
N ARG A 289 10.94 -36.68 7.06
CA ARG A 289 12.19 -37.45 7.20
C ARG A 289 12.89 -37.15 8.53
N GLN A 290 12.98 -35.88 8.90
CA GLN A 290 13.58 -35.48 10.19
C GLN A 290 12.81 -36.02 11.39
N VAL A 291 11.48 -36.03 11.32
CA VAL A 291 10.63 -36.58 12.38
C VAL A 291 10.77 -38.10 12.45
N GLN A 292 10.78 -38.78 11.31
CA GLN A 292 10.94 -40.23 11.24
C GLN A 292 12.29 -40.70 11.79
N GLU A 293 13.39 -40.01 11.45
CA GLU A 293 14.72 -40.28 12.02
C GLU A 293 14.73 -40.10 13.54
N LYS A 294 14.17 -38.98 14.04
CA LYS A 294 14.12 -38.72 15.48
C LYS A 294 13.22 -39.70 16.23
N LEU A 295 12.14 -40.15 15.61
CA LEU A 295 11.22 -41.14 16.19
C LEU A 295 11.86 -42.53 16.29
N GLN A 296 12.72 -42.91 15.34
CA GLN A 296 13.48 -44.16 15.44
C GLN A 296 14.48 -44.15 16.60
N HIS A 297 15.03 -42.98 16.94
CA HIS A 297 16.03 -42.84 18.01
C HIS A 297 15.45 -42.51 19.39
N SER A 298 14.19 -42.06 19.48
CA SER A 298 13.56 -41.66 20.73
C SER A 298 12.52 -42.70 21.15
N SER A 299 12.92 -43.69 21.95
CA SER A 299 12.12 -44.90 22.21
C SER A 299 11.34 -44.91 23.53
N SER A 300 11.14 -43.77 24.21
CA SER A 300 10.57 -43.81 25.58
C SER A 300 9.77 -42.60 26.07
N ASN A 301 9.70 -41.49 25.34
CA ASN A 301 9.03 -40.27 25.85
C ASN A 301 7.84 -39.86 24.98
N HIS A 302 6.63 -40.25 25.40
CA HIS A 302 5.36 -39.93 24.72
C HIS A 302 5.15 -38.43 24.43
N LYS A 303 5.55 -37.56 25.37
CA LYS A 303 5.46 -36.10 25.21
C LYS A 303 6.38 -35.57 24.10
N ILE A 304 7.58 -36.14 23.97
CA ILE A 304 8.53 -35.75 22.92
C ILE A 304 7.99 -36.18 21.56
N GLU A 305 7.40 -37.38 21.47
CA GLU A 305 6.75 -37.86 20.25
C GLU A 305 5.60 -36.95 19.83
N GLU A 306 4.77 -36.51 20.77
CA GLU A 306 3.64 -35.60 20.50
C GLU A 306 4.11 -34.22 20.01
N THR A 307 5.10 -33.62 20.65
CA THR A 307 5.76 -32.39 20.18
C THR A 307 6.36 -32.56 18.77
N LEU A 308 7.02 -33.68 18.50
CA LEU A 308 7.61 -33.93 17.17
C LEU A 308 6.53 -34.10 16.09
N LEU A 309 5.42 -34.74 16.42
CA LEU A 309 4.35 -35.07 15.47
C LEU A 309 3.40 -33.91 15.19
N TYR A 310 3.14 -33.03 16.15
CA TYR A 310 2.13 -31.96 15.99
C TYR A 310 2.74 -30.57 16.04
N GLU A 311 3.54 -30.24 17.05
CA GLU A 311 4.05 -28.86 17.25
C GLU A 311 4.94 -28.40 16.10
N LYS A 312 5.87 -29.26 15.64
CA LYS A 312 6.73 -28.95 14.49
C LYS A 312 5.96 -28.78 13.19
N PHE A 313 4.94 -29.60 12.97
CA PHE A 313 4.08 -29.49 11.80
C PHE A 313 3.17 -28.26 11.90
N HIS A 314 2.81 -27.83 13.10
CA HIS A 314 2.07 -26.59 13.29
C HIS A 314 2.96 -25.37 13.01
N LEU A 315 4.22 -25.35 13.44
CA LEU A 315 5.14 -24.27 13.09
C LEU A 315 5.33 -24.17 11.56
N LEU A 316 5.52 -25.31 10.89
CA LEU A 316 5.60 -25.33 9.42
C LEU A 316 4.29 -24.85 8.76
N SER A 317 3.13 -25.10 9.38
CA SER A 317 1.85 -24.63 8.86
C SER A 317 1.79 -23.11 8.80
N GLN A 318 2.35 -22.41 9.78
CA GLN A 318 2.40 -20.95 9.82
C GLN A 318 3.23 -20.37 8.67
N GLU A 319 4.37 -21.00 8.35
CA GLU A 319 5.23 -20.59 7.24
C GLU A 319 4.59 -20.87 5.87
N MET A 320 3.92 -22.03 5.72
CA MET A 320 3.33 -22.42 4.43
C MET A 320 1.98 -21.76 4.16
N ARG A 321 1.25 -21.32 5.19
CA ARG A 321 -0.08 -20.72 5.07
C ARG A 321 -0.18 -19.55 4.07
N PRO A 322 0.73 -18.55 4.05
CA PRO A 322 0.64 -17.46 3.07
C PRO A 322 0.76 -17.97 1.63
N LEU A 323 1.54 -19.03 1.39
CA LEU A 323 1.69 -19.62 0.05
C LEU A 323 0.43 -20.40 -0.36
N ILE A 324 -0.13 -21.20 0.54
CA ILE A 324 -1.37 -21.96 0.30
C ILE A 324 -2.55 -21.01 0.05
N SER A 325 -2.64 -19.93 0.83
CA SER A 325 -3.69 -18.91 0.67
C SER A 325 -3.71 -18.28 -0.72
N GLN A 326 -2.54 -18.10 -1.36
CA GLN A 326 -2.47 -17.61 -2.73
C GLN A 326 -3.07 -18.59 -3.75
N VAL A 327 -2.94 -19.90 -3.51
CA VAL A 327 -3.55 -20.93 -4.36
C VAL A 327 -5.06 -21.02 -4.09
N GLU A 328 -5.48 -21.04 -2.83
CA GLU A 328 -6.90 -21.04 -2.44
C GLU A 328 -7.65 -19.82 -2.99
N LYS A 329 -7.03 -18.63 -2.98
CA LYS A 329 -7.61 -17.41 -3.55
C LYS A 329 -7.91 -17.57 -5.04
N ARG A 330 -7.04 -18.24 -5.79
CA ARG A 330 -7.17 -18.42 -7.25
C ARG A 330 -8.14 -19.54 -7.62
N TYR A 331 -8.24 -20.56 -6.80
CA TYR A 331 -9.25 -21.62 -6.93
C TYR A 331 -10.69 -21.07 -6.96
N LEU A 332 -10.96 -19.97 -6.25
CA LEU A 332 -12.27 -19.30 -6.28
C LEU A 332 -12.62 -18.70 -7.67
N PHE A 333 -11.62 -18.40 -8.50
CA PHE A 333 -11.81 -17.81 -9.83
C PHE A 333 -11.74 -18.85 -10.95
N ASP A 334 -10.74 -19.75 -10.88
CA ASP A 334 -10.50 -20.81 -11.86
C ASP A 334 -10.45 -22.17 -11.14
N GLY A 335 -11.55 -22.93 -11.16
CA GLY A 335 -11.69 -24.13 -10.33
C GLY A 335 -10.90 -25.36 -10.80
N ASP A 336 -10.67 -25.52 -12.10
CA ASP A 336 -10.18 -26.81 -12.66
C ASP A 336 -8.66 -27.00 -12.48
N GLU A 337 -7.84 -26.09 -13.02
CA GLU A 337 -6.37 -26.19 -12.93
C GLU A 337 -5.85 -26.02 -11.49
N TYR A 338 -6.40 -25.06 -10.75
CA TYR A 338 -6.01 -24.82 -9.35
C TYR A 338 -6.60 -25.87 -8.40
N GLY A 339 -7.73 -26.49 -8.77
CA GLY A 339 -8.30 -27.61 -8.03
C GLY A 339 -7.38 -28.83 -8.06
N ALA A 340 -6.84 -29.18 -9.23
CA ALA A 340 -5.84 -30.24 -9.36
C ALA A 340 -4.58 -29.95 -8.52
N LEU A 341 -4.11 -28.70 -8.49
CA LEU A 341 -2.97 -28.28 -7.68
C LEU A 341 -3.24 -28.42 -6.17
N LEU A 342 -4.44 -28.03 -5.71
CA LEU A 342 -4.83 -28.19 -4.31
C LEU A 342 -4.96 -29.66 -3.91
N ALA A 343 -5.55 -30.50 -4.78
CA ALA A 343 -5.63 -31.94 -4.57
C ALA A 343 -4.22 -32.56 -4.42
N GLU A 344 -3.23 -32.08 -5.16
CA GLU A 344 -1.84 -32.53 -4.97
C GLU A 344 -1.25 -32.10 -3.62
N PHE A 345 -1.62 -30.93 -3.09
CA PHE A 345 -1.20 -30.50 -1.74
C PHE A 345 -1.82 -31.39 -0.67
N PHE A 346 -3.13 -31.64 -0.76
CA PHE A 346 -3.84 -32.54 0.14
C PHE A 346 -3.24 -33.95 0.08
N HIS A 347 -3.06 -34.50 -1.12
CA HIS A 347 -2.47 -35.82 -1.30
C HIS A 347 -1.06 -35.91 -0.72
N THR A 348 -0.22 -34.89 -0.94
CA THR A 348 1.14 -34.85 -0.38
C THR A 348 1.11 -34.83 1.15
N TRP A 349 0.24 -34.02 1.74
CA TRP A 349 0.06 -33.95 3.19
C TRP A 349 -0.43 -35.29 3.75
N VAL A 350 -1.50 -35.85 3.18
CA VAL A 350 -2.11 -37.13 3.58
C VAL A 350 -1.10 -38.27 3.45
N SER A 351 -0.35 -38.32 2.35
CA SER A 351 0.69 -39.34 2.15
C SER A 351 1.77 -39.26 3.22
N VAL A 352 2.20 -38.06 3.61
CA VAL A 352 3.26 -37.87 4.60
C VAL A 352 2.76 -38.19 6.01
N ARG A 353 1.60 -37.63 6.40
CA ARG A 353 0.99 -37.90 7.70
C ARG A 353 0.61 -39.37 7.85
N GLY A 354 0.07 -39.96 6.80
CA GLY A 354 -0.26 -41.37 6.76
C GLY A 354 0.96 -42.25 7.06
N GLN A 355 2.10 -42.01 6.41
CA GLN A 355 3.32 -42.79 6.67
C GLN A 355 3.77 -42.73 8.14
N LEU A 356 3.63 -41.59 8.81
CA LEU A 356 3.99 -41.41 10.22
C LEU A 356 2.98 -42.07 11.16
N LEU A 357 1.69 -41.88 10.90
CA LEU A 357 0.63 -42.33 11.80
C LEU A 357 0.26 -43.80 11.66
N HIS A 358 0.24 -44.37 10.44
CA HIS A 358 -0.16 -45.77 10.24
C HIS A 358 0.74 -46.72 11.06
N ALA A 359 2.05 -46.46 11.09
CA ALA A 359 2.99 -47.26 11.89
C ALA A 359 2.73 -47.14 13.41
N ARG A 360 2.43 -45.92 13.88
CA ARG A 360 2.16 -45.63 15.29
C ARG A 360 0.84 -46.23 15.75
N ILE A 361 -0.23 -45.98 15.01
CA ILE A 361 -1.58 -46.49 15.28
C ILE A 361 -1.56 -48.02 15.32
N LYS A 362 -0.89 -48.66 14.35
CA LYS A 362 -0.74 -50.12 14.34
C LYS A 362 -0.04 -50.65 15.60
N THR A 363 1.00 -49.95 16.07
CA THR A 363 1.74 -50.32 17.29
C THR A 363 0.87 -50.17 18.54
N GLU A 364 0.18 -49.04 18.68
CA GLU A 364 -0.66 -48.78 19.86
C GLU A 364 -1.92 -49.66 19.88
N ILE A 365 -2.53 -49.92 18.72
CA ILE A 365 -3.64 -50.87 18.62
C ILE A 365 -3.20 -52.29 18.96
N SER A 366 -2.01 -52.71 18.51
CA SER A 366 -1.45 -54.01 18.91
C SER A 366 -1.21 -54.07 20.42
N ARG A 367 -0.76 -52.97 21.03
CA ARG A 367 -0.58 -52.87 22.49
C ARG A 367 -1.91 -53.01 23.23
N ILE A 368 -2.93 -52.28 22.79
CA ILE A 368 -4.30 -52.36 23.33
C ILE A 368 -4.84 -53.79 23.20
N GLN A 369 -4.60 -54.46 22.07
CA GLN A 369 -4.98 -55.85 21.85
C GLN A 369 -4.30 -56.81 22.83
N ILE A 370 -3.00 -56.64 23.08
CA ILE A 370 -2.25 -57.46 24.05
C ILE A 370 -2.77 -57.24 25.46
N THR A 371 -3.08 -55.99 25.84
CA THR A 371 -3.68 -55.68 27.15
C THR A 371 -5.04 -56.37 27.31
N HIS A 372 -5.86 -56.39 26.26
CA HIS A 372 -7.13 -57.11 26.28
C HIS A 372 -6.97 -58.63 26.36
N GLN A 373 -5.91 -59.22 25.79
CA GLN A 373 -5.62 -60.64 25.98
C GLN A 373 -5.32 -60.98 27.45
N GLN A 374 -4.79 -60.03 28.23
CA GLN A 374 -4.52 -60.21 29.66
C GLN A 374 -5.77 -60.02 30.51
N VAL A 375 -6.62 -59.05 30.18
CA VAL A 375 -7.90 -58.77 30.84
C VAL A 375 -9.01 -58.75 29.79
N PRO A 376 -9.78 -59.85 29.65
CA PRO A 376 -10.83 -59.95 28.63
C PRO A 376 -12.06 -59.13 29.03
N ASP A 377 -11.98 -57.82 28.80
CA ASP A 377 -13.10 -56.90 28.92
C ASP A 377 -13.28 -56.10 27.61
N LEU A 378 -14.33 -56.47 26.86
CA LEU A 378 -14.68 -55.86 25.58
C LEU A 378 -15.06 -54.38 25.73
N ILE A 379 -15.67 -54.00 26.85
CA ILE A 379 -16.11 -52.62 27.08
C ILE A 379 -14.90 -51.71 27.27
N SER A 380 -13.97 -52.12 28.13
CA SER A 380 -12.70 -51.41 28.32
C SER A 380 -11.90 -51.32 27.03
N LEU A 381 -11.83 -52.40 26.25
CA LEU A 381 -11.17 -52.43 24.94
C LEU A 381 -11.76 -51.39 23.98
N ALA A 382 -13.07 -51.44 23.77
CA ALA A 382 -13.76 -50.56 22.84
C ALA A 382 -13.68 -49.09 23.28
N THR A 383 -13.86 -48.83 24.58
CA THR A 383 -13.80 -47.47 25.13
C THR A 383 -12.38 -46.89 25.01
N THR A 384 -11.35 -47.68 25.32
CA THR A 384 -9.95 -47.24 25.20
C THR A 384 -9.55 -47.02 23.75
N GLY A 385 -9.90 -47.95 22.86
CA GLY A 385 -9.62 -47.85 21.42
C GLY A 385 -10.33 -46.67 20.76
N CYS A 386 -11.62 -46.47 21.04
CA CYS A 386 -12.39 -45.35 20.51
C CYS A 386 -11.89 -44.00 21.04
N ASN A 387 -11.54 -43.91 22.33
CA ASN A 387 -10.99 -42.67 22.90
C ASN A 387 -9.61 -42.33 22.31
N TYR A 388 -8.75 -43.34 22.14
CA TYR A 388 -7.46 -43.15 21.47
C TYR A 388 -7.64 -42.65 20.03
N MET A 389 -8.47 -43.34 19.24
CA MET A 389 -8.71 -42.95 17.85
C MET A 389 -9.36 -41.56 17.74
N ARG A 390 -10.33 -41.26 18.62
CA ARG A 390 -10.94 -39.92 18.67
C ARG A 390 -9.90 -38.84 18.93
N SER A 391 -8.98 -39.06 19.88
CA SER A 391 -7.90 -38.10 20.17
C SER A 391 -7.00 -37.87 18.95
N VAL A 392 -6.55 -38.96 18.29
CA VAL A 392 -5.70 -38.88 17.09
C VAL A 392 -6.43 -38.18 15.94
N CYS A 393 -7.67 -38.56 15.63
CA CYS A 393 -8.42 -37.94 14.54
C CYS A 393 -8.73 -36.46 14.80
N THR A 394 -8.98 -36.08 16.06
CA THR A 394 -9.20 -34.67 16.44
C THR A 394 -7.91 -33.86 16.23
N ALA A 395 -6.78 -34.38 16.69
CA ALA A 395 -5.49 -33.71 16.53
C ALA A 395 -5.07 -33.59 15.05
N GLU A 396 -5.33 -34.61 14.22
CA GLU A 396 -5.09 -34.54 12.77
C GLU A 396 -6.02 -33.55 12.08
N TRP A 397 -7.29 -33.47 12.50
CA TRP A 397 -8.23 -32.50 11.97
C TRP A 397 -7.77 -31.07 12.25
N ASP A 398 -7.42 -30.78 13.50
CA ASP A 398 -6.96 -29.44 13.92
C ASP A 398 -5.67 -29.05 13.18
N LEU A 399 -4.74 -30.00 13.05
CA LEU A 399 -3.51 -29.78 12.29
C LEU A 399 -3.80 -29.52 10.80
N PHE A 400 -4.67 -30.33 10.18
CA PHE A 400 -5.04 -30.13 8.78
C PHE A 400 -5.72 -28.78 8.58
N LYS A 401 -6.63 -28.39 9.47
CA LYS A 401 -7.30 -27.08 9.43
C LYS A 401 -6.34 -25.91 9.63
N ALA A 402 -5.23 -26.09 10.32
CA ALA A 402 -4.17 -25.09 10.38
C ALA A 402 -3.48 -24.86 9.02
N TYR A 403 -3.42 -25.86 8.14
CA TYR A 403 -2.95 -25.71 6.76
C TYR A 403 -4.06 -25.24 5.81
N PHE A 404 -5.25 -25.83 5.94
CA PHE A 404 -6.38 -25.69 5.00
C PHE A 404 -7.70 -25.45 5.75
N PRO A 405 -7.99 -24.21 6.16
CA PRO A 405 -9.20 -23.89 6.91
C PRO A 405 -10.49 -24.11 6.13
N LYS A 406 -10.48 -23.79 4.83
CA LYS A 406 -11.69 -23.68 3.99
C LYS A 406 -11.88 -24.80 2.96
N THR A 407 -10.90 -25.70 2.83
CA THR A 407 -10.80 -26.60 1.67
C THR A 407 -10.30 -27.98 2.08
N GLY A 408 -10.63 -29.02 1.32
CA GLY A 408 -10.05 -30.38 1.48
C GLY A 408 -10.68 -31.27 2.54
N GLU A 409 -11.89 -30.97 3.00
CA GLU A 409 -12.56 -31.75 4.04
C GLU A 409 -12.88 -33.19 3.61
N GLU A 410 -13.35 -33.38 2.38
CA GLU A 410 -13.70 -34.71 1.86
C GLU A 410 -12.49 -35.65 1.80
N GLU A 411 -11.36 -35.16 1.27
CA GLU A 411 -10.11 -35.94 1.20
C GLU A 411 -9.58 -36.28 2.60
N LEU A 412 -9.70 -35.33 3.54
CA LEU A 412 -9.35 -35.57 4.95
C LEU A 412 -10.24 -36.64 5.57
N PHE A 413 -11.55 -36.62 5.34
CA PHE A 413 -12.45 -37.65 5.87
C PHE A 413 -12.09 -39.04 5.37
N VAL A 414 -11.80 -39.20 4.08
CA VAL A 414 -11.35 -40.49 3.51
C VAL A 414 -10.05 -40.97 4.17
N TYR A 415 -9.12 -40.04 4.40
CA TYR A 415 -7.89 -40.37 5.15
C TYR A 415 -8.19 -40.80 6.60
N LEU A 416 -9.05 -40.07 7.32
CA LEU A 416 -9.40 -40.41 8.71
C LEU A 416 -10.16 -41.74 8.80
N GLU A 417 -11.01 -42.07 7.81
CA GLU A 417 -11.63 -43.40 7.68
C GLU A 417 -10.56 -44.49 7.57
N SER A 418 -9.55 -44.30 6.72
CA SER A 418 -8.45 -45.27 6.57
C SER A 418 -7.63 -45.49 7.86
N LEU A 419 -7.55 -44.48 8.73
CA LEU A 419 -6.94 -44.65 10.05
C LEU A 419 -7.84 -45.43 11.01
N CYS A 420 -9.17 -45.24 10.90
CA CYS A 420 -10.15 -45.94 11.72
C CYS A 420 -10.30 -47.42 11.35
N ASP A 421 -9.94 -47.83 10.12
CA ASP A 421 -9.94 -49.23 9.71
C ASP A 421 -9.16 -50.13 10.66
N TYR A 422 -8.04 -49.66 11.23
CA TYR A 422 -7.28 -50.42 12.23
C TYR A 422 -8.07 -50.72 13.50
N LEU A 423 -8.89 -49.76 13.95
CA LEU A 423 -9.77 -49.95 15.11
C LEU A 423 -10.94 -50.87 14.74
N TYR A 424 -11.47 -50.72 13.52
CA TYR A 424 -12.53 -51.57 13.01
C TYR A 424 -12.10 -53.04 12.93
N ASP A 425 -10.90 -53.31 12.39
CA ASP A 425 -10.32 -54.65 12.31
C ASP A 425 -10.08 -55.29 13.69
N LEU A 426 -9.80 -54.47 14.71
CA LEU A 426 -9.66 -54.94 16.09
C LEU A 426 -11.00 -55.30 16.73
N LEU A 427 -12.00 -54.42 16.62
CA LEU A 427 -13.26 -54.54 17.33
C LEU A 427 -14.24 -55.50 16.65
N ARG A 428 -14.27 -55.53 15.32
CA ARG A 428 -15.26 -56.30 14.55
C ARG A 428 -15.27 -57.80 14.91
N PRO A 429 -14.12 -58.51 14.97
CA PRO A 429 -14.10 -59.91 15.36
C PRO A 429 -14.63 -60.12 16.78
N GLN A 430 -14.31 -59.22 17.72
CA GLN A 430 -14.75 -59.35 19.11
C GLN A 430 -16.28 -59.16 19.22
N ILE A 431 -16.83 -58.16 18.53
CA ILE A 431 -18.27 -57.90 18.47
C ILE A 431 -19.01 -59.11 17.86
N LEU A 432 -18.50 -59.66 16.76
CA LEU A 432 -19.12 -60.80 16.07
C LEU A 432 -19.14 -62.09 16.91
N HIS A 433 -18.15 -62.30 17.79
CA HIS A 433 -18.07 -63.49 18.63
C HIS A 433 -18.77 -63.32 19.98
N GLU A 434 -19.06 -62.09 20.41
CA GLU A 434 -19.71 -61.82 21.68
C GLU A 434 -21.08 -62.49 21.78
N GLN A 435 -21.34 -63.12 22.93
CA GLN A 435 -22.55 -63.92 23.19
C GLN A 435 -23.44 -63.28 24.24
N LYS A 436 -22.87 -62.49 25.16
CA LYS A 436 -23.58 -61.87 26.27
C LYS A 436 -24.37 -60.65 25.78
N LEU A 437 -25.68 -60.67 26.00
CA LEU A 437 -26.57 -59.59 25.58
C LEU A 437 -26.27 -58.29 26.34
N ASP A 438 -26.03 -58.38 27.66
CA ASP A 438 -25.79 -57.23 28.52
C ASP A 438 -24.57 -56.41 28.05
N LEU A 439 -23.47 -57.09 27.71
CA LEU A 439 -22.27 -56.44 27.19
C LEU A 439 -22.50 -55.74 25.84
N LEU A 440 -23.33 -56.32 24.96
CA LEU A 440 -23.69 -55.70 23.69
C LEU A 440 -24.57 -54.45 23.90
N CYS A 441 -25.48 -54.48 24.87
CA CYS A 441 -26.28 -53.32 25.27
C CYS A 441 -25.41 -52.20 25.84
N ASP A 442 -24.48 -52.53 26.73
CA ASP A 442 -23.55 -51.56 27.33
C ASP A 442 -22.63 -50.95 26.26
N LEU A 443 -22.10 -51.78 25.36
CA LEU A 443 -21.25 -51.33 24.25
C LEU A 443 -22.00 -50.41 23.27
N ALA A 444 -23.26 -50.73 22.96
CA ALA A 444 -24.12 -49.86 22.17
C ALA A 444 -24.41 -48.53 22.88
N THR A 445 -24.64 -48.57 24.19
CA THR A 445 -24.89 -47.37 25.01
C THR A 445 -23.66 -46.46 25.04
N ILE A 446 -22.47 -47.02 25.23
CA ILE A 446 -21.20 -46.26 25.24
C ILE A 446 -20.92 -45.68 23.85
N SER A 447 -21.11 -46.47 22.79
CA SER A 447 -20.91 -45.99 21.41
C SER A 447 -21.87 -44.86 21.05
N ASN A 448 -23.16 -44.97 21.45
CA ASN A 448 -24.15 -43.91 21.31
C ASN A 448 -23.79 -42.67 22.14
N ALA A 449 -23.28 -42.85 23.36
CA ALA A 449 -22.84 -41.73 24.20
C ALA A 449 -21.66 -40.99 23.56
N MET A 450 -20.69 -41.72 22.96
CA MET A 450 -19.58 -41.11 22.22
C MET A 450 -20.06 -40.33 20.98
N ILE A 451 -21.06 -40.83 20.26
CA ILE A 451 -21.69 -40.12 19.13
C ILE A 451 -22.46 -38.87 19.60
N ALA A 452 -23.14 -38.97 20.74
CA ALA A 452 -23.92 -37.87 21.30
C ALA A 452 -23.02 -36.72 21.77
N MET A 453 -21.79 -37.00 22.24
CA MET A 453 -20.81 -35.96 22.58
C MET A 453 -20.50 -35.03 21.39
N ASP A 454 -20.52 -35.54 20.17
CA ASP A 454 -20.30 -34.74 18.96
C ASP A 454 -21.56 -34.00 18.49
N SER A 455 -22.75 -34.46 18.89
CA SER A 455 -24.05 -33.93 18.45
C SER A 455 -24.56 -32.79 19.34
N ASN A 456 -24.13 -32.74 20.60
CA ASN A 456 -24.51 -31.70 21.56
C ASN A 456 -23.77 -30.36 21.34
N LEU A 457 -22.93 -30.28 20.31
CA LEU A 457 -22.25 -29.06 19.91
C LEU A 457 -23.22 -28.21 19.07
N ILE A 458 -23.49 -27.00 19.56
CA ILE A 458 -24.40 -26.01 18.97
C ILE A 458 -24.12 -25.84 17.46
N GLU A 459 -25.17 -25.62 16.65
CA GLU A 459 -25.15 -25.42 15.18
C GLU A 459 -24.17 -24.34 14.66
N ALA A 460 -23.58 -23.54 15.55
CA ALA A 460 -22.64 -22.46 15.23
C ALA A 460 -21.22 -22.94 14.83
N ASP A 461 -20.84 -24.20 15.11
CA ASP A 461 -19.48 -24.70 14.93
C ASP A 461 -19.39 -25.80 13.85
N GLN A 462 -19.94 -25.51 12.66
CA GLN A 462 -19.97 -26.45 11.52
C GLN A 462 -18.58 -26.96 11.10
N SER A 463 -17.51 -26.27 11.51
CA SER A 463 -16.11 -26.61 11.24
C SER A 463 -15.46 -27.61 12.20
N ARG A 464 -16.15 -28.03 13.28
CA ARG A 464 -15.59 -29.04 14.20
C ARG A 464 -15.68 -30.45 13.64
N PHE A 465 -14.62 -31.22 13.89
CA PHE A 465 -14.55 -32.65 13.58
C PHE A 465 -15.69 -33.43 14.25
N LYS A 466 -16.33 -34.31 13.49
CA LYS A 466 -17.40 -35.20 13.97
C LYS A 466 -16.93 -36.65 13.90
N PHE A 467 -16.36 -37.16 14.99
CA PHE A 467 -15.92 -38.55 15.11
C PHE A 467 -17.09 -39.55 14.96
N SER A 468 -18.31 -39.11 15.29
CA SER A 468 -19.55 -39.86 15.12
C SER A 468 -19.72 -40.47 13.73
N THR A 469 -19.30 -39.78 12.66
CA THR A 469 -19.41 -40.30 11.30
C THR A 469 -18.53 -41.53 11.10
N LEU A 470 -17.32 -41.53 11.68
CA LEU A 470 -16.37 -42.64 11.59
C LEU A 470 -16.76 -43.83 12.48
N LEU A 471 -17.51 -43.59 13.57
CA LEU A 471 -17.95 -44.65 14.50
C LEU A 471 -19.22 -45.37 14.05
N LYS A 472 -20.01 -44.80 13.12
CA LYS A 472 -21.27 -45.37 12.62
C LYS A 472 -21.16 -46.84 12.17
N PRO A 473 -20.14 -47.26 11.39
CA PRO A 473 -20.02 -48.65 10.96
C PRO A 473 -19.89 -49.63 12.14
N ILE A 474 -19.08 -49.26 13.15
CA ILE A 474 -18.91 -50.07 14.37
C ILE A 474 -20.24 -50.17 15.13
N LEU A 475 -20.95 -49.05 15.29
CA LEU A 475 -22.26 -49.03 15.95
C LEU A 475 -23.28 -49.94 15.23
N GLN A 476 -23.31 -49.89 13.90
CA GLN A 476 -24.23 -50.70 13.10
C GLN A 476 -23.97 -52.20 13.28
N ASP A 477 -22.70 -52.62 13.35
CA ASP A 477 -22.35 -54.02 13.60
C ASP A 477 -22.75 -54.46 15.02
N ILE A 478 -22.55 -53.60 16.03
CA ILE A 478 -23.00 -53.87 17.41
C ILE A 478 -24.52 -54.05 17.46
N GLN A 479 -25.28 -53.14 16.85
CA GLN A 479 -26.74 -53.19 16.82
C GLN A 479 -27.25 -54.42 16.08
N THR A 480 -26.66 -54.75 14.92
CA THR A 480 -27.02 -55.92 14.14
C THR A 480 -26.78 -57.20 14.94
N ARG A 481 -25.64 -57.28 15.64
CA ARG A 481 -25.32 -58.41 16.51
C ARG A 481 -26.28 -58.51 17.70
N LEU A 482 -26.61 -57.39 18.33
CA LEU A 482 -27.55 -57.33 19.44
C LEU A 482 -28.93 -57.86 19.04
N VAL A 483 -29.46 -57.41 17.90
CA VAL A 483 -30.75 -57.89 17.36
C VAL A 483 -30.70 -59.39 17.08
N PHE A 484 -29.63 -59.87 16.44
CA PHE A 484 -29.46 -61.29 16.15
C PHE A 484 -29.45 -62.15 17.43
N ARG A 485 -28.72 -61.72 18.46
CA ARG A 485 -28.64 -62.44 19.74
C ARG A 485 -29.95 -62.39 20.51
N ALA A 486 -30.63 -61.24 20.55
CA ALA A 486 -31.94 -61.11 21.16
C ALA A 486 -32.97 -62.04 20.52
N GLN A 487 -33.01 -62.10 19.18
CA GLN A 487 -33.89 -63.02 18.45
C GLN A 487 -33.56 -64.48 18.75
N ALA A 488 -32.28 -64.85 18.81
CA ALA A 488 -31.87 -66.21 19.16
C ALA A 488 -32.31 -66.59 20.59
N ILE A 489 -32.14 -65.71 21.57
CA ILE A 489 -32.59 -65.95 22.96
C ILE A 489 -34.11 -66.10 23.01
N ILE A 490 -34.87 -65.23 22.35
CA ILE A 490 -36.34 -65.33 22.30
C ILE A 490 -36.78 -66.67 21.69
N GLN A 491 -36.15 -67.10 20.61
CA GLN A 491 -36.51 -68.36 19.96
C GLN A 491 -36.15 -69.58 20.81
N THR A 492 -35.00 -69.57 21.48
CA THR A 492 -34.47 -70.76 22.16
C THR A 492 -34.93 -70.85 23.61
N ASP A 493 -34.87 -69.73 24.34
CA ASP A 493 -35.06 -69.69 25.79
C ASP A 493 -36.47 -69.23 26.21
N VAL A 494 -37.28 -68.68 25.29
CA VAL A 494 -38.66 -68.26 25.58
C VAL A 494 -39.67 -69.08 24.78
N ALA A 495 -39.59 -69.04 23.44
CA ALA A 495 -40.60 -69.66 22.58
C ALA A 495 -40.52 -71.20 22.56
N ASN A 496 -39.30 -71.76 22.50
CA ASN A 496 -39.06 -73.20 22.48
C ASN A 496 -38.52 -73.72 23.82
N TYR A 497 -38.80 -73.01 24.92
CA TYR A 497 -38.28 -73.38 26.22
C TYR A 497 -38.86 -74.72 26.68
N LEU A 498 -37.97 -75.69 26.91
CA LEU A 498 -38.32 -76.97 27.52
C LEU A 498 -37.99 -76.88 29.02
N PRO A 499 -39.00 -76.94 29.91
CA PRO A 499 -38.77 -76.85 31.35
C PRO A 499 -37.85 -77.97 31.82
N LYS A 500 -36.77 -77.61 32.54
CA LYS A 500 -35.85 -78.61 33.10
C LYS A 500 -36.47 -79.25 34.33
N HIS A 501 -35.96 -80.41 34.72
CA HIS A 501 -36.46 -81.15 35.88
C HIS A 501 -36.34 -80.35 37.20
N ASP A 502 -35.33 -79.47 37.30
CA ASP A 502 -35.14 -78.52 38.41
C ASP A 502 -36.13 -77.35 38.39
N ASP A 503 -36.67 -76.98 37.22
CA ASP A 503 -37.66 -75.92 37.11
C ASP A 503 -39.03 -76.38 37.63
N LEU A 504 -39.28 -77.68 37.56
CA LEU A 504 -40.49 -78.36 38.03
C LEU A 504 -40.41 -78.84 39.48
N ASP A 505 -39.23 -78.78 40.13
CA ASP A 505 -39.03 -79.16 41.54
C ASP A 505 -39.51 -78.07 42.52
N TYR A 506 -40.82 -77.77 42.43
CA TYR A 506 -41.51 -76.82 43.28
C TYR A 506 -41.41 -77.12 44.80
N PRO A 507 -41.46 -78.39 45.27
CA PRO A 507 -41.40 -78.71 46.69
C PRO A 507 -40.11 -78.27 47.37
N ASN A 508 -38.95 -78.52 46.77
CA ASN A 508 -37.66 -78.15 47.36
C ASN A 508 -37.39 -76.64 47.29
N LYS A 509 -37.91 -75.96 46.25
CA LYS A 509 -37.83 -74.50 46.12
C LYS A 509 -38.61 -73.75 47.21
N LEU A 510 -39.78 -74.28 47.62
CA LEU A 510 -40.55 -73.71 48.73
C LEU A 510 -39.81 -73.83 50.06
N ILE A 511 -39.18 -74.99 50.32
CA ILE A 511 -38.43 -75.23 51.57
C ILE A 511 -37.19 -74.33 51.66
N GLN A 512 -36.50 -74.09 50.54
CA GLN A 512 -35.36 -73.17 50.48
C GLN A 512 -35.77 -71.69 50.61
N ALA A 513 -36.97 -71.32 50.15
CA ALA A 513 -37.50 -69.97 50.30
C ALA A 513 -37.89 -69.66 51.75
N ASP A 514 -38.39 -70.65 52.50
CA ASP A 514 -38.71 -70.51 53.93
C ASP A 514 -37.46 -70.53 54.84
N GLN A 515 -36.29 -70.90 54.32
CA GLN A 515 -35.01 -70.93 55.07
C GLN A 515 -34.13 -69.69 54.86
N LYS A 516 -34.53 -68.77 53.97
CA LYS A 516 -33.94 -67.43 53.83
C LYS A 516 -34.77 -66.41 54.62
#